data_AF-A7GWA6-F1
#
_entry.id   AF-A7GWA6-F1
#
_cell.length_a   1.000
_cell.length_b   1.000
_cell.length_c   1.000
_cell.angle_alpha   90.00
_cell.angle_beta   90.00
_cell.angle_gamma   90.00
#
_symmetry.space_group_name_H-M   'P 1'
#
loop_
_entity.id
_entity.type
_entity.pdbx_description
1 polymer ?
#
loop_
_entity_poly.entity_id
_entity_poly.type
_entity_poly.pdbx_seq_one_letter_code
_entity_poly.pdbx_strand_id
1 'polypeptide(L)'
;MRDGGRGLELVESFLSVQGEGAYQGRLAVFLRFFGCNLNCIGFDVKTRSNKTGEILIGCDSARAVFKGHFKSKRYSSDEILSLVKNICKGLKTRPIVVLTGGEPLIHHKNENFINLVQNLLNLGFDVHFETNGTIEVNFAKFPVYKKCKFALGIKLANSGVSVDKRINVKAIEAICKNAKESFYKFVLSSPGDNDLEQILQVLKISDAPVWCMAMGASRSELEQNAPRVADFAIKHGFNYSERIHIRLWDKKEGV
;
A
#
# COMPACT_ATOMS: atom_id res chain seq x y z
N MET A 1 -23.20 -9.19 -19.00
CA MET A 1 -22.18 -9.60 -19.99
C MET A 1 -20.99 -10.16 -19.21
N ARG A 2 -20.51 -11.38 -19.53
CA ARG A 2 -19.36 -11.97 -18.83
C ARG A 2 -18.10 -11.23 -19.27
N ASP A 3 -17.49 -10.50 -18.35
CA ASP A 3 -16.24 -9.77 -18.56
C ASP A 3 -15.14 -10.76 -18.95
N GLY A 4 -14.69 -10.72 -20.21
CA GLY A 4 -13.79 -11.69 -20.85
C GLY A 4 -12.37 -11.73 -20.26
N GLY A 5 -12.25 -12.14 -18.99
CA GLY A 5 -10.98 -12.29 -18.27
C GLY A 5 -10.40 -10.99 -17.69
N ARG A 6 -11.03 -9.81 -17.87
CA ARG A 6 -10.49 -8.51 -17.44
C ARG A 6 -10.91 -8.07 -16.03
N GLY A 7 -11.65 -8.89 -15.30
CA GLY A 7 -12.15 -8.52 -13.97
C GLY A 7 -11.03 -8.32 -12.93
N LEU A 8 -11.29 -7.44 -11.97
CA LEU A 8 -10.37 -7.09 -10.89
C LEU A 8 -10.64 -7.96 -9.67
N GLU A 9 -9.59 -8.55 -9.11
CA GLU A 9 -9.71 -9.43 -7.95
C GLU A 9 -9.46 -8.65 -6.66
N LEU A 10 -10.48 -8.56 -5.80
CA LEU A 10 -10.37 -7.96 -4.48
C LEU A 10 -10.42 -9.05 -3.42
N VAL A 11 -9.59 -8.88 -2.39
CA VAL A 11 -9.60 -9.69 -1.17
C VAL A 11 -10.55 -9.10 -0.15
N GLU A 12 -10.60 -7.77 -0.07
CA GLU A 12 -11.45 -7.03 0.86
C GLU A 12 -11.67 -5.59 0.40
N SER A 13 -12.80 -5.04 0.83
CA SER A 13 -13.17 -3.64 0.68
C SER A 13 -13.87 -3.18 1.95
N PHE A 14 -13.35 -2.15 2.62
CA PHE A 14 -13.86 -1.73 3.93
C PHE A 14 -13.63 -0.24 4.20
N LEU A 15 -14.35 0.30 5.18
CA LEU A 15 -14.18 1.67 5.67
C LEU A 15 -13.30 1.64 6.92
N SER A 16 -12.34 2.56 6.99
CA SER A 16 -11.36 2.67 8.07
C SER A 16 -10.83 4.10 8.16
N VAL A 17 -9.84 4.31 9.02
CA VAL A 17 -8.98 5.48 9.06
C VAL A 17 -7.63 5.09 8.46
N GLN A 18 -7.12 5.84 7.48
CA GLN A 18 -5.75 5.67 6.97
C GLN A 18 -4.80 5.73 8.17
N GLY A 19 -4.06 4.66 8.39
CA GLY A 19 -3.25 4.51 9.58
C GLY A 19 -1.79 4.84 9.38
N GLU A 20 -1.37 5.10 8.14
CA GLU A 20 0.04 5.18 7.75
C GLU A 20 0.33 6.41 6.87
N GLY A 21 1.57 6.88 6.90
CA GLY A 21 2.11 7.92 6.03
C GLY A 21 1.55 9.32 6.26
N ALA A 22 1.68 10.17 5.24
CA ALA A 22 1.30 11.59 5.27
C ALA A 22 -0.19 11.85 5.57
N TYR A 23 -1.04 10.85 5.37
CA TYR A 23 -2.50 10.95 5.46
C TYR A 23 -3.09 10.19 6.64
N GLN A 24 -2.26 9.77 7.58
CA GLN A 24 -2.70 9.09 8.79
C GLN A 24 -3.78 9.91 9.53
N GLY A 25 -4.84 9.25 10.00
CA GLY A 25 -5.99 9.88 10.67
C GLY A 25 -7.17 10.22 9.75
N ARG A 26 -7.03 10.13 8.42
CA ARG A 26 -8.13 10.44 7.49
C ARG A 26 -9.08 9.26 7.28
N LEU A 27 -10.38 9.52 7.23
CA LEU A 27 -11.39 8.54 6.83
C LEU A 27 -11.11 8.01 5.41
N ALA A 28 -11.08 6.70 5.23
CA ALA A 28 -10.63 6.04 4.01
C ALA A 28 -11.49 4.80 3.69
N VAL A 29 -11.83 4.63 2.41
CA VAL A 29 -12.28 3.35 1.87
C VAL A 29 -11.06 2.64 1.31
N PHE A 30 -10.79 1.44 1.83
CA PHE A 30 -9.71 0.59 1.33
C PHE A 30 -10.26 -0.39 0.30
N LEU A 31 -9.56 -0.51 -0.82
CA LEU A 31 -9.77 -1.54 -1.82
C LEU A 31 -8.49 -2.37 -1.93
N ARG A 32 -8.50 -3.58 -1.35
CA ARG A 32 -7.34 -4.47 -1.32
C ARG A 32 -7.40 -5.45 -2.49
N PHE A 33 -6.59 -5.21 -3.51
CA PHE A 33 -6.45 -6.04 -4.70
C PHE A 33 -5.64 -7.31 -4.39
N PHE A 34 -5.80 -8.33 -5.22
CA PHE A 34 -5.16 -9.63 -5.05
C PHE A 34 -3.93 -9.79 -5.94
N GLY A 35 -2.83 -10.25 -5.34
CA GLY A 35 -1.54 -10.46 -6.00
C GLY A 35 -0.49 -9.45 -5.55
N CYS A 36 0.75 -9.91 -5.55
CA CYS A 36 1.94 -9.10 -5.33
C CYS A 36 3.06 -9.69 -6.18
N ASN A 37 3.96 -8.85 -6.66
CA ASN A 37 5.16 -9.28 -7.35
C ASN A 37 6.35 -9.51 -6.39
N LEU A 38 6.17 -9.23 -5.09
CA LEU A 38 7.17 -9.45 -4.05
C LEU A 38 6.63 -10.40 -2.97
N ASN A 39 7.55 -11.15 -2.34
CA ASN A 39 7.30 -11.87 -1.09
C ASN A 39 8.31 -11.39 -0.04
N CYS A 40 7.83 -10.57 0.91
CA CYS A 40 8.67 -9.90 1.91
C CYS A 40 8.88 -10.78 3.14
N ILE A 41 9.58 -11.90 2.99
CA ILE A 41 9.78 -12.90 4.05
C ILE A 41 10.53 -12.35 5.27
N GLY A 42 11.38 -11.34 5.09
CA GLY A 42 12.18 -10.75 6.17
C GLY A 42 11.38 -9.98 7.22
N PHE A 43 10.10 -9.67 6.95
CA PHE A 43 9.21 -9.09 7.97
C PHE A 43 8.67 -10.14 8.96
N ASP A 44 8.85 -11.43 8.68
CA ASP A 44 8.46 -12.57 9.55
C ASP A 44 7.02 -12.52 10.09
N VAL A 45 6.09 -11.89 9.36
CA VAL A 45 4.68 -11.90 9.76
C VAL A 45 4.09 -13.26 9.43
N LYS A 46 3.62 -13.96 10.46
CA LYS A 46 3.05 -15.30 10.37
C LYS A 46 1.54 -15.23 10.19
N THR A 47 1.02 -15.82 9.12
CA THR A 47 -0.42 -15.90 8.85
C THR A 47 -0.81 -17.33 8.52
N ARG A 48 -1.87 -17.84 9.14
CA ARG A 48 -2.39 -19.18 8.84
C ARG A 48 -3.29 -19.12 7.61
N SER A 49 -3.05 -20.03 6.66
CA SER A 49 -3.90 -20.23 5.48
C SER A 49 -5.27 -20.77 5.89
N ASN A 50 -6.34 -20.10 5.48
CA ASN A 50 -7.72 -20.57 5.74
C ASN A 50 -8.14 -21.75 4.87
N LYS A 51 -7.37 -22.08 3.82
CA LYS A 51 -7.66 -23.19 2.90
C LYS A 51 -6.82 -24.44 3.20
N THR A 52 -5.56 -24.25 3.57
CA THR A 52 -4.59 -25.35 3.73
C THR A 52 -4.12 -25.55 5.17
N GLY A 53 -4.34 -24.58 6.05
CA GLY A 53 -3.83 -24.62 7.44
C GLY A 53 -2.33 -24.35 7.58
N GLU A 54 -1.60 -24.18 6.47
CA GLU A 54 -0.18 -23.84 6.45
C GLU A 54 0.11 -22.49 7.12
N ILE A 55 1.28 -22.37 7.76
CA ILE A 55 1.80 -21.09 8.26
C ILE A 55 2.61 -20.43 7.15
N LEU A 56 2.10 -19.30 6.66
CA LEU A 56 2.72 -18.46 5.65
C LEU A 56 3.54 -17.38 6.35
N ILE A 57 4.72 -17.06 5.80
CA ILE A 57 5.64 -16.07 6.37
C ILE A 57 5.89 -14.98 5.32
N GLY A 58 5.65 -13.72 5.68
CA GLY A 58 5.81 -12.59 4.76
C GLY A 58 5.51 -11.24 5.41
N CYS A 59 4.89 -10.34 4.64
CA CYS A 59 4.31 -9.11 5.16
C CYS A 59 2.90 -9.36 5.74
N ASP A 60 2.38 -8.38 6.47
CA ASP A 60 1.01 -8.34 7.00
C ASP A 60 -0.13 -8.40 5.96
N SER A 61 0.17 -8.19 4.68
CA SER A 61 -0.78 -8.33 3.58
C SER A 61 -0.82 -9.75 3.02
N ALA A 62 -0.55 -10.78 3.83
CA ALA A 62 -0.52 -12.19 3.42
C ALA A 62 -1.78 -12.62 2.65
N ARG A 63 -2.95 -12.13 3.07
CA ARG A 63 -4.25 -12.39 2.41
C ARG A 63 -4.29 -11.92 0.95
N ALA A 64 -3.47 -10.94 0.60
CA ALA A 64 -3.34 -10.42 -0.76
C ALA A 64 -2.17 -10.99 -1.55
N VAL A 65 -1.09 -11.40 -0.88
CA VAL A 65 0.14 -11.91 -1.51
C VAL A 65 0.00 -13.39 -1.90
N PHE A 66 -0.48 -14.24 -0.99
CA PHE A 66 -0.44 -15.70 -1.15
C PHE A 66 -1.64 -16.21 -1.96
N LYS A 67 -1.52 -16.16 -3.29
CA LYS A 67 -2.52 -16.71 -4.22
C LYS A 67 -2.76 -18.19 -3.92
N GLY A 68 -4.03 -18.58 -3.85
CA GLY A 68 -4.43 -19.96 -3.54
C GLY A 68 -4.72 -20.23 -2.07
N HIS A 69 -4.20 -19.44 -1.12
CA HIS A 69 -4.41 -19.64 0.33
C HIS A 69 -5.64 -18.90 0.89
N PHE A 70 -6.06 -17.84 0.20
CA PHE A 70 -7.20 -17.01 0.60
C PHE A 70 -8.25 -16.91 -0.52
N LYS A 71 -9.45 -16.43 -0.17
CA LYS A 71 -10.53 -16.17 -1.13
C LYS A 71 -10.39 -14.74 -1.65
N SER A 72 -10.58 -14.56 -2.95
CA SER A 72 -10.80 -13.28 -3.60
C SER A 72 -12.12 -13.35 -4.37
N LYS A 73 -12.70 -12.19 -4.68
CA LYS A 73 -13.85 -12.09 -5.58
C LYS A 73 -13.46 -11.18 -6.76
N ARG A 74 -13.93 -11.58 -7.95
CA ARG A 74 -13.71 -10.84 -9.19
C ARG A 74 -14.85 -9.86 -9.39
N TYR A 75 -14.50 -8.63 -9.77
CA TYR A 75 -15.43 -7.53 -9.97
C TYR A 75 -15.11 -6.76 -11.26
N SER A 76 -16.13 -6.18 -11.88
CA SER A 76 -15.95 -5.10 -12.85
C SER A 76 -15.63 -3.77 -12.15
N SER A 77 -15.25 -2.77 -12.94
CA SER A 77 -15.07 -1.40 -12.43
C SER A 77 -16.35 -0.83 -11.80
N ASP A 78 -17.51 -1.03 -12.44
CA ASP A 78 -18.81 -0.55 -11.96
C ASP A 78 -19.28 -1.25 -10.68
N GLU A 79 -18.98 -2.53 -10.53
CA GLU A 79 -19.30 -3.28 -9.30
C GLU A 79 -18.47 -2.75 -8.13
N ILE A 80 -17.18 -2.50 -8.31
CA ILE A 80 -16.34 -1.89 -7.27
C ILE A 80 -16.82 -0.47 -6.95
N LEU A 81 -17.16 0.32 -7.96
CA LEU A 81 -17.70 1.66 -7.75
C LEU A 81 -18.98 1.64 -6.91
N SER A 82 -19.84 0.64 -7.15
CA SER A 82 -21.05 0.41 -6.36
C SER A 82 -20.75 0.01 -4.92
N LEU A 83 -19.72 -0.83 -4.69
CA LEU A 83 -19.24 -1.14 -3.34
C LEU A 83 -18.79 0.13 -2.60
N VAL A 84 -17.96 0.96 -3.24
CA VAL A 84 -17.48 2.23 -2.64
C VAL A 84 -18.66 3.14 -2.28
N LYS A 85 -19.62 3.32 -3.19
CA LYS A 85 -20.83 4.13 -2.93
C LYS A 85 -21.64 3.59 -1.74
N ASN A 86 -21.80 2.27 -1.66
CA ASN A 86 -22.52 1.62 -0.56
C ASN A 86 -21.79 1.80 0.77
N ILE A 87 -20.46 1.64 0.80
CA ILE A 87 -19.63 1.88 1.98
C ILE A 87 -19.74 3.33 2.44
N CYS A 88 -19.84 4.28 1.50
CA CYS A 88 -19.93 5.70 1.80
C CYS A 88 -21.35 6.15 2.25
N LYS A 89 -22.36 5.28 2.18
CA LYS A 89 -23.75 5.68 2.48
C LYS A 89 -23.88 6.13 3.94
N GLY A 90 -24.39 7.34 4.14
CA GLY A 90 -24.62 7.92 5.47
C GLY A 90 -23.41 8.62 6.09
N LEU A 91 -22.23 8.58 5.46
CA LEU A 91 -21.08 9.35 5.91
C LEU A 91 -21.32 10.85 5.76
N LYS A 92 -20.83 11.63 6.73
CA LYS A 92 -20.97 13.10 6.73
C LYS A 92 -19.97 13.78 5.81
N THR A 93 -18.84 13.14 5.57
CA THR A 93 -17.78 13.62 4.69
C THR A 93 -17.37 12.51 3.73
N ARG A 94 -16.82 12.91 2.58
CA ARG A 94 -16.31 11.97 1.60
C ARG A 94 -14.95 11.43 2.07
N PRO A 95 -14.79 10.10 2.21
CA PRO A 95 -13.50 9.51 2.54
C PRO A 95 -12.52 9.62 1.36
N ILE A 96 -11.22 9.44 1.63
CA ILE A 96 -10.27 9.11 0.56
C ILE A 96 -10.51 7.67 0.10
N VAL A 97 -10.03 7.30 -1.08
CA VAL A 97 -10.05 5.90 -1.55
C VAL A 97 -8.63 5.42 -1.69
N VAL A 98 -8.25 4.42 -0.90
CA VAL A 98 -6.92 3.83 -0.88
C VAL A 98 -6.95 2.52 -1.67
N LEU A 99 -6.25 2.50 -2.80
CA LEU A 99 -6.01 1.32 -3.61
C LEU A 99 -4.71 0.65 -3.12
N THR A 100 -4.82 -0.59 -2.66
CA THR A 100 -3.72 -1.34 -2.00
C THR A 100 -3.78 -2.83 -2.34
N GLY A 101 -2.91 -3.66 -1.76
CA GLY A 101 -3.03 -5.13 -1.72
C GLY A 101 -2.52 -5.86 -2.96
N GLY A 102 -1.81 -6.98 -2.83
CA GLY A 102 -0.43 -6.79 -2.41
C GLY A 102 0.13 -5.61 -3.21
N GLU A 103 0.45 -5.79 -4.50
CA GLU A 103 0.84 -4.67 -5.37
C GLU A 103 -0.30 -4.24 -6.32
N PRO A 104 -1.01 -3.12 -6.05
CA PRO A 104 -2.15 -2.71 -6.87
C PRO A 104 -1.75 -2.33 -8.30
N LEU A 105 -0.52 -1.83 -8.54
CA LEU A 105 -0.08 -1.42 -9.86
C LEU A 105 0.17 -2.57 -10.82
N ILE A 106 0.11 -3.84 -10.39
CA ILE A 106 0.03 -4.98 -11.32
C ILE A 106 -1.14 -4.79 -12.31
N HIS A 107 -2.20 -4.10 -11.89
CA HIS A 107 -3.39 -3.84 -12.70
C HIS A 107 -3.32 -2.54 -13.51
N HIS A 108 -2.21 -1.80 -13.52
CA HIS A 108 -2.16 -0.44 -14.06
C HIS A 108 -2.50 -0.31 -15.57
N LYS A 109 -2.37 -1.39 -16.34
CA LYS A 109 -2.75 -1.45 -17.77
C LYS A 109 -4.15 -2.03 -18.01
N ASN A 110 -4.81 -2.54 -16.98
CA ASN A 110 -6.13 -3.13 -17.09
C ASN A 110 -7.17 -2.02 -17.27
N GLU A 111 -8.00 -2.11 -18.31
CA GLU A 111 -9.02 -1.11 -18.62
C GLU A 111 -10.06 -0.93 -17.50
N ASN A 112 -10.48 -2.01 -16.83
CA ASN A 112 -11.36 -1.90 -15.67
C ASN A 112 -10.69 -1.12 -14.53
N PHE A 113 -9.39 -1.31 -14.32
CA PHE A 113 -8.67 -0.59 -13.27
C PHE A 113 -8.56 0.90 -13.60
N ILE A 114 -8.21 1.22 -14.84
CA ILE A 114 -8.16 2.60 -15.35
C ILE A 114 -9.54 3.27 -15.23
N ASN A 115 -10.61 2.58 -15.66
CA ASN A 115 -11.98 3.07 -15.58
C ASN A 115 -12.43 3.28 -14.13
N LEU A 116 -12.07 2.38 -13.22
CA LEU A 116 -12.35 2.54 -11.79
C LEU A 116 -11.70 3.82 -11.25
N VAL A 117 -10.40 4.02 -11.49
CA VAL A 117 -9.67 5.22 -11.03
C VAL A 117 -10.30 6.48 -11.61
N GLN A 118 -10.59 6.48 -12.92
CA GLN A 118 -11.21 7.61 -13.60
C GLN A 118 -12.59 7.96 -13.01
N ASN A 119 -13.42 6.94 -12.74
CA ASN A 119 -14.76 7.14 -12.17
C ASN A 119 -14.71 7.60 -10.72
N LEU A 120 -13.79 7.09 -9.90
CA LEU A 120 -13.58 7.57 -8.53
C LEU A 120 -13.21 9.06 -8.52
N LEU A 121 -12.27 9.47 -9.38
CA LEU A 121 -11.86 10.86 -9.53
C LEU A 121 -13.01 11.76 -10.02
N ASN A 122 -13.80 11.29 -11.00
CA ASN A 122 -14.96 12.03 -11.52
C ASN A 122 -16.05 12.23 -10.46
N LEU A 123 -16.19 11.31 -9.50
CA LEU A 123 -17.07 11.46 -8.34
C LEU A 123 -16.48 12.32 -7.20
N GLY A 124 -15.29 12.88 -7.41
CA GLY A 124 -14.61 13.77 -6.47
C GLY A 124 -13.91 13.06 -5.31
N PHE A 125 -13.66 11.75 -5.39
CA PHE A 125 -12.80 11.06 -4.42
C PHE A 125 -11.32 11.44 -4.63
N ASP A 126 -10.58 11.58 -3.53
CA ASP A 126 -9.12 11.66 -3.55
C ASP A 126 -8.57 10.23 -3.57
N VAL A 127 -7.92 9.84 -4.68
CA VAL A 127 -7.48 8.46 -4.92
C VAL A 127 -5.99 8.31 -4.58
N HIS A 128 -5.71 7.38 -3.67
CA HIS A 128 -4.39 7.12 -3.11
C HIS A 128 -3.95 5.71 -3.46
N PHE A 129 -2.68 5.54 -3.82
CA PHE A 129 -2.06 4.25 -4.07
C PHE A 129 -1.08 3.93 -2.95
N GLU A 130 -1.18 2.74 -2.39
CA GLU A 130 -0.16 2.12 -1.55
C GLU A 130 0.58 1.09 -2.41
N THR A 131 1.80 1.42 -2.85
CA THR A 131 2.58 0.61 -3.79
C THR A 131 3.98 0.32 -3.26
N ASN A 132 4.55 -0.81 -3.62
CA ASN A 132 5.95 -1.16 -3.34
C ASN A 132 6.94 -0.44 -4.28
N GLY A 133 6.45 0.33 -5.28
CA GLY A 133 7.26 1.16 -6.18
C GLY A 133 8.05 0.40 -7.24
N THR A 134 7.72 -0.86 -7.51
CA THR A 134 8.48 -1.69 -8.47
C THR A 134 7.86 -1.76 -9.87
N ILE A 135 6.66 -1.21 -10.07
CA ILE A 135 5.94 -1.25 -11.35
C ILE A 135 5.99 0.10 -12.06
N GLU A 136 6.59 0.14 -13.25
CA GLU A 136 6.67 1.35 -14.07
C GLU A 136 5.31 1.67 -14.71
N VAL A 137 4.75 2.83 -14.34
CA VAL A 137 3.50 3.34 -14.91
C VAL A 137 3.82 4.35 -16.01
N ASN A 138 3.30 4.11 -17.22
CA ASN A 138 3.37 5.10 -18.30
C ASN A 138 2.29 6.17 -18.11
N PHE A 139 2.62 7.24 -17.39
CA PHE A 139 1.72 8.38 -17.11
C PHE A 139 1.32 9.17 -18.36
N ALA A 140 2.08 9.10 -19.47
CA ALA A 140 1.70 9.74 -20.72
C ALA A 140 0.55 8.97 -21.40
N LYS A 141 0.64 7.64 -21.43
CA LYS A 141 -0.42 6.77 -21.96
C LYS A 141 -1.65 6.73 -21.05
N PHE A 142 -1.44 6.79 -19.73
CA PHE A 142 -2.51 6.69 -18.73
C PHE A 142 -2.53 7.94 -17.84
N PRO A 143 -2.98 9.09 -18.37
CA PRO A 143 -2.92 10.38 -17.66
C PRO A 143 -3.80 10.43 -16.41
N VAL A 144 -4.76 9.51 -16.25
CA VAL A 144 -5.60 9.42 -15.05
C VAL A 144 -4.77 9.31 -13.76
N TYR A 145 -3.65 8.59 -13.80
CA TYR A 145 -2.80 8.40 -12.63
C TYR A 145 -2.09 9.69 -12.19
N LYS A 146 -1.94 10.69 -13.08
CA LYS A 146 -1.36 12.00 -12.72
C LYS A 146 -2.20 12.77 -11.68
N LYS A 147 -3.49 12.41 -11.54
CA LYS A 147 -4.41 13.03 -10.58
C LYS A 147 -4.41 12.32 -9.22
N CYS A 148 -3.69 11.21 -9.10
CA CYS A 148 -3.66 10.35 -7.91
C CYS A 148 -2.42 10.63 -7.06
N LYS A 149 -2.49 10.19 -5.80
CA LYS A 149 -1.40 10.30 -4.82
C LYS A 149 -0.78 8.93 -4.56
N PHE A 150 0.52 8.88 -4.30
CA PHE A 150 1.25 7.62 -4.16
C PHE A 150 2.08 7.58 -2.88
N ALA A 151 1.77 6.64 -2.00
CA ALA A 151 2.63 6.21 -0.92
C ALA A 151 3.55 5.10 -1.45
N LEU A 152 4.82 5.43 -1.67
CA LEU A 152 5.84 4.47 -2.13
C LEU A 152 6.44 3.75 -0.92
N GLY A 153 5.88 2.58 -0.61
CA GLY A 153 6.37 1.64 0.38
C GLY A 153 7.60 0.87 -0.09
N ILE A 154 8.67 1.55 -0.50
CA ILE A 154 9.90 0.94 -1.01
C ILE A 154 10.49 0.00 0.04
N LYS A 155 10.79 -1.24 -0.36
CA LYS A 155 11.32 -2.25 0.57
C LYS A 155 12.83 -2.06 0.72
N LEU A 156 13.30 -2.08 1.97
CA LEU A 156 14.73 -2.13 2.30
C LEU A 156 15.21 -3.59 2.44
N ALA A 157 16.49 -3.80 2.74
CA ALA A 157 17.07 -5.13 2.91
C ALA A 157 16.36 -5.96 4.00
N ASN A 158 15.81 -5.31 5.03
CA ASN A 158 15.04 -5.95 6.10
C ASN A 158 13.78 -6.70 5.60
N SER A 159 13.32 -6.44 4.38
CA SER A 159 12.21 -7.19 3.76
C SER A 159 12.60 -8.62 3.34
N GLY A 160 13.89 -8.93 3.29
CA GLY A 160 14.39 -10.21 2.74
C GLY A 160 14.28 -10.32 1.22
N VAL A 161 13.92 -9.23 0.51
CA VAL A 161 13.85 -9.19 -0.95
C VAL A 161 15.16 -8.66 -1.52
N SER A 162 15.66 -9.27 -2.60
CA SER A 162 16.87 -8.84 -3.28
C SER A 162 16.72 -7.45 -3.93
N VAL A 163 17.81 -6.71 -4.05
CA VAL A 163 17.81 -5.31 -4.53
C VAL A 163 17.23 -5.16 -5.93
N ASP A 164 17.56 -6.10 -6.84
CA ASP A 164 17.08 -6.17 -8.23
C ASP A 164 15.57 -6.37 -8.35
N LYS A 165 14.93 -6.94 -7.32
CA LYS A 165 13.48 -7.13 -7.27
C LYS A 165 12.77 -5.98 -6.59
N ARG A 166 13.35 -5.41 -5.52
CA ARG A 166 12.68 -4.40 -4.69
C ARG A 166 12.92 -2.95 -5.13
N ILE A 167 13.92 -2.68 -5.96
CA ILE A 167 14.23 -1.34 -6.48
C ILE A 167 14.02 -1.31 -7.98
N ASN A 168 13.11 -0.45 -8.44
CA ASN A 168 12.95 -0.13 -9.86
C ASN A 168 13.09 1.37 -10.06
N VAL A 169 14.25 1.79 -10.58
CA VAL A 169 14.59 3.21 -10.82
C VAL A 169 13.54 3.90 -11.67
N LYS A 170 13.17 3.30 -12.82
CA LYS A 170 12.20 3.90 -13.75
C LYS A 170 10.82 4.07 -13.13
N ALA A 171 10.38 3.10 -12.33
CA ALA A 171 9.09 3.17 -11.66
C ALA A 171 9.05 4.29 -10.62
N ILE A 172 10.09 4.39 -9.79
CA ILE A 172 10.23 5.43 -8.77
C ILE A 172 10.25 6.81 -9.43
N GLU A 173 11.13 7.03 -10.42
CA GLU A 173 11.22 8.30 -11.14
C GLU A 173 9.90 8.68 -11.82
N ALA A 174 9.24 7.72 -12.49
CA ALA A 174 7.98 7.97 -13.18
C ALA A 174 6.89 8.42 -12.20
N ILE A 175 6.76 7.77 -11.05
CA ILE A 175 5.76 8.12 -10.04
C ILE A 175 6.08 9.48 -9.42
N CYS A 176 7.30 9.67 -8.90
CA CYS A 176 7.67 10.90 -8.21
C CYS A 176 7.59 12.13 -9.11
N LYS A 177 7.91 11.99 -10.41
CA LYS A 177 7.84 13.08 -11.37
C LYS A 177 6.42 13.44 -11.82
N ASN A 178 5.50 12.47 -11.91
CA ASN A 178 4.23 12.65 -12.63
C ASN A 178 2.97 12.54 -11.77
N ALA A 179 3.05 11.97 -10.57
CA ALA A 179 1.91 11.89 -9.66
C ALA A 179 1.50 13.30 -9.19
N LYS A 180 0.24 13.43 -8.73
CA LYS A 180 -0.23 14.67 -8.09
C LYS A 180 0.59 14.94 -6.82
N GLU A 181 0.92 13.88 -6.11
CA GLU A 181 1.74 13.88 -4.91
C GLU A 181 2.34 12.48 -4.74
N SER A 182 3.55 12.42 -4.20
CA SER A 182 4.17 11.16 -3.85
C SER A 182 5.06 11.33 -2.62
N PHE A 183 5.20 10.26 -1.85
CA PHE A 183 6.11 10.22 -0.71
C PHE A 183 6.60 8.81 -0.44
N TYR A 184 7.76 8.70 0.21
CA TYR A 184 8.32 7.42 0.61
C TYR A 184 7.82 6.99 1.99
N LYS A 185 7.62 5.68 2.15
CA LYS A 185 7.31 5.04 3.42
C LYS A 185 8.22 3.83 3.62
N PHE A 186 9.15 3.90 4.56
CA PHE A 186 10.08 2.81 4.85
C PHE A 186 9.68 2.09 6.13
N VAL A 187 9.48 0.76 6.04
CA VAL A 187 9.19 -0.09 7.20
C VAL A 187 10.49 -0.34 7.96
N LEU A 188 10.55 0.05 9.23
CA LEU A 188 11.76 -0.02 10.07
C LEU A 188 11.42 -0.65 11.43
N SER A 189 12.34 -1.42 12.00
CA SER A 189 12.17 -2.04 13.33
C SER A 189 13.18 -1.48 14.34
N SER A 190 14.47 -1.69 14.09
CA SER A 190 15.59 -1.13 14.84
C SER A 190 16.55 -0.43 13.90
N PRO A 191 16.16 0.72 13.32
CA PRO A 191 16.91 1.33 12.24
C PRO A 191 18.29 1.83 12.69
N GLY A 192 19.28 1.67 11.81
CA GLY A 192 20.65 2.17 12.00
C GLY A 192 21.25 2.75 10.72
N ASP A 193 22.57 2.88 10.68
CA ASP A 193 23.29 3.54 9.57
C ASP A 193 23.08 2.83 8.22
N ASN A 194 22.95 1.49 8.22
CA ASN A 194 22.67 0.72 7.00
C ASN A 194 21.26 0.99 6.44
N ASP A 195 20.27 1.27 7.29
CA ASP A 195 18.93 1.67 6.82
C ASP A 195 18.96 3.07 6.25
N LEU A 196 19.67 3.99 6.93
CA LEU A 196 19.89 5.36 6.43
C LEU A 196 20.56 5.34 5.06
N GLU A 197 21.64 4.58 4.88
CA GLU A 197 22.34 4.50 3.61
C GLU A 197 21.40 4.05 2.48
N GLN A 198 20.58 3.03 2.71
CA GLN A 198 19.62 2.56 1.72
C GLN A 198 18.51 3.59 1.43
N ILE A 199 18.02 4.30 2.44
CA ILE A 199 17.07 5.41 2.26
C ILE A 199 17.70 6.50 1.38
N LEU A 200 18.94 6.90 1.68
CA LEU A 200 19.66 7.91 0.90
C LEU A 200 19.93 7.44 -0.54
N GLN A 201 20.17 6.15 -0.77
CA GLN A 201 20.27 5.59 -2.12
C GLN A 201 18.96 5.70 -2.90
N VAL A 202 17.81 5.51 -2.25
CA VAL A 202 16.49 5.72 -2.88
C VAL A 202 16.25 7.20 -3.16
N LEU A 203 16.60 8.09 -2.23
CA LEU A 203 16.48 9.54 -2.43
C LEU A 203 17.35 10.08 -3.56
N LYS A 204 18.48 9.42 -3.87
CA LYS A 204 19.31 9.73 -5.05
C LYS A 204 18.61 9.40 -6.38
N ILE A 205 17.66 8.46 -6.40
CA ILE A 205 16.87 8.15 -7.59
C ILE A 205 15.85 9.27 -7.83
N SER A 206 15.10 9.64 -6.81
CA SER A 206 14.17 10.76 -6.87
C SER A 206 13.89 11.28 -5.47
N ASP A 207 14.02 12.58 -5.28
CA ASP A 207 13.75 13.23 -4.00
C ASP A 207 12.24 13.34 -3.76
N ALA A 208 11.80 12.93 -2.56
CA ALA A 208 10.42 13.06 -2.10
C ALA A 208 10.40 12.98 -0.56
N PRO A 209 9.37 13.50 0.11
CA PRO A 209 9.37 13.50 1.56
C PRO A 209 9.27 12.06 2.12
N VAL A 210 9.95 11.83 3.23
CA VAL A 210 10.16 10.49 3.81
C VAL A 210 9.33 10.31 5.08
N TRP A 211 8.66 9.15 5.17
CA TRP A 211 8.05 8.64 6.38
C TRP A 211 8.74 7.34 6.84
N CYS A 212 9.33 7.37 8.02
CA CYS A 212 9.84 6.21 8.73
C CYS A 212 8.67 5.55 9.48
N MET A 213 8.26 4.36 9.03
CA MET A 213 7.13 3.63 9.59
C MET A 213 7.60 2.52 10.53
N ALA A 214 7.09 2.51 11.75
CA ALA A 214 7.39 1.45 12.71
C ALA A 214 6.80 0.11 12.26
N MET A 215 7.63 -0.92 12.22
CA MET A 215 7.22 -2.31 11.97
C MET A 215 6.47 -2.85 13.19
N GLY A 216 5.33 -3.49 12.96
CA GLY A 216 4.59 -4.21 13.98
C GLY A 216 3.29 -4.78 13.45
N ALA A 217 3.07 -6.08 13.65
CA ALA A 217 1.81 -6.77 13.33
C ALA A 217 0.87 -6.84 14.54
N SER A 218 1.28 -6.32 15.69
CA SER A 218 0.50 -6.21 16.93
C SER A 218 0.83 -4.92 17.67
N ARG A 219 -0.04 -4.48 18.58
CA ARG A 219 0.21 -3.35 19.47
C ARG A 219 1.51 -3.51 20.23
N SER A 220 1.76 -4.72 20.75
CA SER A 220 2.97 -4.99 21.54
C SER A 220 4.25 -4.83 20.70
N GLU A 221 4.28 -5.38 19.48
CA GLU A 221 5.43 -5.20 18.58
C GLU A 221 5.61 -3.74 18.18
N LEU A 222 4.49 -3.05 17.90
CA LEU A 222 4.50 -1.65 17.51
C LEU A 222 5.02 -0.76 18.63
N GLU A 223 4.57 -0.98 19.87
CA GLU A 223 5.05 -0.28 21.08
C GLU A 223 6.55 -0.47 21.30
N GLN A 224 7.09 -1.64 20.99
CA GLN A 224 8.52 -1.90 21.10
C GLN A 224 9.33 -1.11 20.06
N ASN A 225 8.88 -1.05 18.80
CA ASN A 225 9.66 -0.48 17.70
C ASN A 225 9.43 1.02 17.50
N ALA A 226 8.23 1.53 17.82
CA ALA A 226 7.82 2.90 17.54
C ALA A 226 8.78 3.97 18.11
N PRO A 227 9.22 3.92 19.39
CA PRO A 227 10.12 4.94 19.92
C PRO A 227 11.45 5.01 19.15
N ARG A 228 12.06 3.85 18.87
CA ARG A 228 13.35 3.75 18.15
C ARG A 228 13.25 4.29 16.73
N VAL A 229 12.14 4.03 16.04
CA VAL A 229 11.90 4.56 14.68
C VAL A 229 11.61 6.06 14.70
N ALA A 230 10.89 6.55 15.71
CA ALA A 230 10.67 7.98 15.89
C ALA A 230 11.99 8.71 16.17
N ASP A 231 12.84 8.20 17.05
CA ASP A 231 14.15 8.77 17.35
C ASP A 231 15.04 8.81 16.09
N PHE A 232 15.02 7.75 15.28
CA PHE A 232 15.72 7.72 14.00
C PHE A 232 15.19 8.78 13.02
N ALA A 233 13.87 8.93 12.91
CA ALA A 233 13.25 9.95 12.06
C ALA A 233 13.67 11.36 12.50
N ILE A 234 13.61 11.64 13.81
CA ILE A 234 14.03 12.93 14.40
C ILE A 234 15.50 13.20 14.10
N LYS A 235 16.38 12.23 14.37
CA LYS A 235 17.83 12.36 14.17
C LYS A 235 18.20 12.72 12.73
N HIS A 236 17.44 12.23 11.75
CA HIS A 236 17.74 12.39 10.33
C HIS A 236 16.81 13.36 9.57
N GLY A 237 15.91 14.06 10.28
CA GLY A 237 15.00 15.04 9.69
C GLY A 237 13.91 14.43 8.80
N PHE A 238 13.51 13.19 9.08
CA PHE A 238 12.40 12.51 8.40
C PHE A 238 11.10 12.62 9.20
N ASN A 239 9.97 12.32 8.56
CA ASN A 239 8.69 12.20 9.24
C ASN A 239 8.55 10.82 9.88
N TYR A 240 7.81 10.75 10.96
CA TYR A 240 7.38 9.49 11.56
C TYR A 240 6.02 9.06 11.02
N SER A 241 5.86 7.79 10.68
CA SER A 241 4.57 7.16 10.41
C SER A 241 4.27 6.15 11.50
N GLU A 242 3.10 6.30 12.11
CA GLU A 242 2.55 5.27 12.97
C GLU A 242 1.91 4.15 12.13
N ARG A 243 1.36 3.15 12.82
CA ARG A 243 0.33 2.24 12.31
C ARG A 243 -0.95 2.39 13.13
N ILE A 244 -1.70 3.48 12.93
CA ILE A 244 -2.84 3.84 13.80
C ILE A 244 -3.86 2.70 13.90
N HIS A 245 -4.13 1.97 12.81
CA HIS A 245 -5.08 0.87 12.82
C HIS A 245 -4.63 -0.28 13.76
N ILE A 246 -3.35 -0.61 13.80
CA ILE A 246 -2.79 -1.58 14.78
C ILE A 246 -2.91 -1.00 16.19
N ARG A 247 -2.58 0.28 16.39
CA ARG A 247 -2.73 0.93 17.70
C ARG A 247 -4.19 0.88 18.21
N LEU A 248 -5.16 1.14 17.35
CA LEU A 248 -6.58 1.20 17.70
C LEU A 248 -7.25 -0.17 17.81
N TRP A 249 -6.90 -1.13 16.94
CA TRP A 249 -7.64 -2.39 16.82
C TRP A 249 -6.74 -3.65 16.86
N ASP A 250 -5.47 -3.49 17.18
CA ASP A 250 -4.49 -4.58 17.27
C ASP A 250 -4.46 -5.42 15.99
N LYS A 251 -4.66 -6.74 16.10
CA LYS A 251 -4.62 -7.69 14.99
C LYS A 251 -5.93 -7.79 14.20
N LYS A 252 -6.91 -6.92 14.48
CA LYS A 252 -8.21 -6.98 13.81
C LYS A 252 -8.04 -6.68 12.32
N GLU A 253 -8.63 -7.53 11.49
CA GLU A 253 -8.64 -7.35 10.04
C GLU A 253 -9.87 -6.53 9.58
N GLY A 254 -9.77 -5.91 8.40
CA GLY A 254 -10.87 -5.15 7.80
C GLY A 254 -11.25 -3.88 8.57
N VAL A 255 -10.26 -3.26 9.22
CA VAL A 255 -10.37 -2.03 9.99
C VAL A 255 -9.19 -1.11 9.76
#